data_AF-A0A3S9E8N1-F1
#
_entry.id   AF-A0A3S9E8N1-F1
#
_cell.length_a   1.000
_cell.length_b   1.000
_cell.length_c   1.000
_cell.angle_alpha   90.00
_cell.angle_beta   90.00
_cell.angle_gamma   90.00
#
_symmetry.space_group_name_H-M   'P 1'
#
loop_
_entity.id
_entity.type
_entity.pdbx_description
1 polymer ?
#
loop_
_entity_poly.entity_id
_entity_poly.type
_entity_poly.pdbx_seq_one_letter_code
_entity_poly.pdbx_strand_id
1 'polypeptide(L)'
;MPWTEATAALIGPNQVLSRPELNSSRAACRIMAISATEESYGHMDFIPWGRMDAFYAAVVQATEEAVLNALVANQEMIGRDGNRTPALPHDKVVAALKARGVIIG
;
A
#
# COMPACT_ATOMS: atom_id res chain seq x y z
N MET A 1 -14.86 33.16 -6.14
CA MET A 1 -14.25 32.58 -7.35
C MET A 1 -13.42 31.39 -6.92
N PRO A 2 -14.05 30.20 -6.80
CA PRO A 2 -13.54 29.07 -6.04
C PRO A 2 -12.90 28.00 -6.94
N TRP A 3 -12.09 27.17 -6.30
CA TRP A 3 -11.33 26.05 -6.86
C TRP A 3 -12.20 24.86 -7.35
N THR A 4 -13.45 25.12 -7.74
CA THR A 4 -14.47 24.10 -8.05
C THR A 4 -14.61 23.80 -9.55
N GLU A 5 -14.01 24.58 -10.45
CA GLU A 5 -14.11 24.34 -11.90
C GLU A 5 -12.92 23.57 -12.50
N ALA A 6 -11.76 23.54 -11.84
CA ALA A 6 -10.58 22.82 -12.35
C ALA A 6 -10.68 21.29 -12.21
N THR A 7 -11.56 20.78 -11.35
CA THR A 7 -11.70 19.34 -11.10
C THR A 7 -12.68 18.65 -12.05
N ALA A 8 -13.56 19.40 -12.73
CA ALA A 8 -14.60 18.83 -13.60
C ALA A 8 -14.08 18.38 -14.98
N ALA A 9 -12.90 18.83 -15.41
CA ALA A 9 -12.31 18.45 -16.70
C ALA A 9 -11.47 17.15 -16.64
N LEU A 10 -11.16 16.63 -15.45
CA LEU A 10 -10.31 15.45 -15.27
C LEU A 10 -11.07 14.14 -15.04
N ILE A 11 -12.40 14.19 -14.90
CA ILE A 11 -13.24 13.01 -14.69
C ILE A 11 -14.36 12.99 -15.72
N GLY A 12 -13.99 12.96 -17.00
CA GLY A 12 -14.88 12.42 -18.02
C GLY A 12 -15.05 10.91 -17.77
N PRO A 13 -16.22 10.31 -18.06
CA PRO A 13 -16.53 8.90 -17.76
C PRO A 13 -15.66 7.87 -18.52
N ASN A 14 -14.60 8.30 -19.20
CA ASN A 14 -13.74 7.45 -20.02
C ASN A 14 -12.25 7.85 -20.05
N GLN A 15 -11.75 8.58 -19.05
CA GLN A 15 -10.32 8.89 -18.93
C GLN A 15 -9.61 7.83 -18.09
N VAL A 16 -9.42 6.66 -18.69
CA VAL A 16 -8.43 5.68 -18.26
C VAL A 16 -7.05 6.33 -18.45
N LEU A 17 -6.47 6.83 -17.36
CA LEU A 17 -5.07 7.28 -17.30
C LEU A 17 -4.14 6.07 -17.49
N SER A 18 -4.00 5.61 -18.72
CA SER A 18 -2.90 4.76 -19.17
C SER A 18 -1.70 5.67 -19.40
N ARG A 19 -0.88 5.90 -18.36
CA ARG A 19 0.48 6.40 -18.55
C ARG A 19 1.30 5.30 -19.26
N PRO A 20 1.82 5.50 -20.49
CA PRO A 20 2.50 4.44 -21.22
C PRO A 20 3.89 4.10 -20.63
N GLU A 21 4.58 5.04 -19.99
CA GLU A 21 5.92 4.80 -19.42
C GLU A 21 5.95 4.06 -18.06
N LEU A 22 4.80 3.69 -17.49
CA LEU A 22 4.73 2.78 -16.32
C LEU A 22 4.12 1.42 -16.68
N ASN A 23 4.09 1.05 -17.96
CA ASN A 23 3.55 -0.22 -18.44
C ASN A 23 4.63 -1.25 -18.84
N SER A 24 5.81 -1.21 -18.21
CA SER A 24 6.70 -2.38 -18.24
C SER A 24 6.34 -3.41 -17.16
N SER A 25 5.37 -3.11 -16.29
CA SER A 25 4.97 -3.97 -15.17
C SER A 25 3.50 -4.39 -15.17
N ARG A 26 2.72 -4.16 -16.25
CA ARG A 26 1.69 -5.14 -16.64
C ARG A 26 2.37 -6.31 -17.38
N ALA A 27 3.48 -6.80 -16.83
CA ALA A 27 3.77 -8.21 -16.91
C ALA A 27 2.67 -8.86 -16.07
N ALA A 28 1.62 -9.25 -16.79
CA ALA A 28 0.53 -10.11 -16.40
C ALA A 28 0.60 -10.60 -14.94
N CYS A 29 -0.49 -10.36 -14.20
CA CYS A 29 -0.98 -11.42 -13.34
C CYS A 29 -1.27 -12.62 -14.27
N ARG A 30 -0.21 -13.36 -14.62
CA ARG A 30 -0.31 -14.69 -15.19
C ARG A 30 -0.63 -15.56 -14.00
N ILE A 31 -1.87 -15.44 -13.51
CA ILE A 31 -2.54 -16.63 -12.99
C ILE A 31 -2.50 -17.56 -14.19
N MET A 32 -1.51 -18.44 -14.19
CA MET A 32 -1.41 -19.51 -15.15
C MET A 32 -2.73 -20.26 -14.96
N ALA A 33 -3.70 -20.01 -15.84
CA ALA A 33 -4.87 -20.84 -15.95
C ALA A 33 -4.32 -22.19 -16.39
N ILE A 34 -3.97 -23.00 -15.40
CA ILE A 34 -3.49 -24.34 -15.62
C ILE A 34 -4.72 -25.06 -16.14
N SER A 35 -4.73 -25.38 -17.43
CA SER A 35 -5.62 -26.42 -17.92
C SER A 35 -5.14 -27.68 -17.23
N ALA A 36 -5.86 -28.10 -16.19
CA ALA A 36 -5.52 -29.30 -15.43
C ALA A 36 -5.74 -30.52 -16.34
N THR A 37 -4.72 -30.84 -17.13
CA THR A 37 -4.50 -32.18 -17.66
C THR A 37 -3.77 -32.96 -16.57
N GLU A 38 -4.27 -34.14 -16.22
CA GLU A 38 -3.95 -34.93 -15.00
C GLU A 38 -2.49 -35.41 -14.84
N GLU A 39 -1.52 -34.84 -15.56
CA GLU A 39 -0.11 -35.28 -15.56
C GLU A 39 0.90 -34.12 -15.58
N SER A 40 0.59 -32.98 -14.97
CA SER A 40 1.56 -31.87 -14.82
C SER A 40 2.38 -32.05 -13.54
N TYR A 41 3.67 -32.40 -13.68
CA TYR A 41 4.62 -32.39 -12.56
C TYR A 41 4.91 -30.95 -12.13
N GLY A 42 4.64 -30.64 -10.86
CA GLY A 42 4.97 -29.35 -10.26
C GLY A 42 6.47 -29.23 -9.99
N HIS A 43 7.08 -28.12 -10.42
CA HIS A 43 8.43 -27.75 -10.01
C HIS A 43 8.35 -26.90 -8.73
N MET A 44 9.13 -27.28 -7.71
CA MET A 44 9.39 -26.43 -6.55
C MET A 44 10.83 -25.94 -6.57
N ASP A 45 10.99 -24.63 -6.39
CA ASP A 45 12.29 -24.00 -6.18
C ASP A 45 12.48 -23.74 -4.68
N PHE A 46 13.69 -23.98 -4.20
CA PHE A 46 14.04 -23.81 -2.80
C PHE A 46 14.95 -22.61 -2.60
N ILE A 47 14.62 -21.78 -1.62
CA ILE A 47 15.51 -20.70 -1.17
C ILE A 47 16.54 -21.31 -0.21
N PRO A 48 17.85 -21.15 -0.47
CA PRO A 48 18.87 -21.60 0.47
C PRO A 48 18.79 -20.82 1.79
N TRP A 49 18.97 -21.51 2.91
CA TRP A 49 18.90 -20.92 4.26
C TRP A 49 19.71 -19.64 4.43
N GLY A 50 20.92 -19.57 3.86
CA GLY A 50 21.79 -18.39 3.93
C GLY A 50 21.27 -17.14 3.19
N ARG A 51 20.15 -17.23 2.46
CA ARG A 51 19.47 -16.08 1.84
C ARG A 51 18.19 -15.67 2.56
N MET A 52 17.81 -16.33 3.66
CA MET A 52 16.56 -16.06 4.38
C MET A 52 16.57 -14.71 5.11
N ASP A 53 17.74 -14.19 5.49
CA ASP A 53 17.86 -12.93 6.25
C ASP A 53 17.18 -11.75 5.54
N ALA A 54 17.30 -11.67 4.21
CA ALA A 54 16.64 -10.63 3.42
C ALA A 54 15.10 -10.72 3.48
N PHE A 55 14.55 -11.93 3.52
CA PHE A 55 13.11 -12.14 3.67
C PHE A 55 12.63 -11.78 5.07
N TYR A 56 13.40 -12.12 6.12
CA TYR A 56 13.07 -11.72 7.48
C TYR A 56 13.08 -10.20 7.63
N ALA A 57 14.12 -9.53 7.13
CA ALA A 57 14.19 -8.07 7.12
C ALA A 57 13.01 -7.45 6.34
N ALA A 58 12.67 -8.02 5.17
CA ALA A 58 11.54 -7.53 4.38
C ALA A 58 10.20 -7.68 5.12
N VAL A 59 9.97 -8.79 5.82
CA VAL A 59 8.74 -8.98 6.62
C VAL A 59 8.67 -8.00 7.77
N VAL A 60 9.79 -7.75 8.46
CA VAL A 60 9.85 -6.75 9.54
C VAL A 60 9.46 -5.37 9.00
N GLN A 61 10.13 -4.91 7.94
CA GLN A 61 9.86 -3.60 7.33
C GLN A 61 8.43 -3.50 6.81
N ALA A 62 7.93 -4.52 6.11
CA ALA A 62 6.56 -4.54 5.61
C ALA A 62 5.52 -4.51 6.74
N THR A 63 5.79 -5.19 7.85
CA THR A 63 4.87 -5.21 9.00
C THR A 63 4.87 -3.87 9.74
N GLU A 64 6.05 -3.28 9.94
CA GLU A 64 6.21 -1.96 10.55
C GLU A 64 5.44 -0.90 9.75
N GLU A 65 5.65 -0.86 8.42
CA GLU A 65 4.95 0.06 7.53
C GLU A 65 3.45 -0.23 7.46
N ALA A 66 3.02 -1.49 7.46
CA ALA A 66 1.59 -1.82 7.44
C ALA A 66 0.85 -1.28 8.66
N VAL A 67 1.44 -1.42 9.86
CA VAL A 67 0.86 -0.88 11.10
C VAL A 67 0.86 0.64 11.07
N LEU A 68 1.95 1.27 10.65
CA LEU A 68 2.02 2.73 10.52
C LEU A 68 0.99 3.27 9.52
N ASN A 69 0.85 2.62 8.36
CA ASN A 69 -0.13 2.99 7.35
C ASN A 69 -1.57 2.86 7.86
N ALA A 70 -1.87 1.81 8.63
CA ALA A 70 -3.19 1.64 9.23
C ALA A 70 -3.52 2.77 10.23
N LEU A 71 -2.54 3.23 11.01
CA LEU A 71 -2.72 4.33 11.96
C LEU A 71 -2.82 5.69 11.26
N VAL A 72 -2.00 5.94 10.23
CA VAL A 72 -1.98 7.23 9.51
C VAL A 72 -3.18 7.37 8.57
N ALA A 73 -3.69 6.28 7.99
CA ALA A 73 -4.87 6.33 7.13
C ALA A 73 -6.18 6.40 7.92
N ASN A 74 -6.16 6.20 9.23
CA ASN A 74 -7.37 6.12 10.03
C ASN A 74 -8.09 7.49 10.09
N GLN A 75 -9.42 7.44 9.99
CA GLN A 75 -10.27 8.59 10.16
C GLN A 75 -11.07 8.46 11.46
N GLU A 76 -11.49 9.60 11.99
CA GLU A 76 -12.37 9.63 13.16
C GLU A 76 -13.69 8.95 12.81
N MET A 77 -14.10 7.99 13.64
CA MET A 77 -15.34 7.24 13.44
C MET A 77 -16.05 6.96 14.76
N ILE A 78 -17.38 6.89 14.69
CA ILE A 78 -18.20 6.31 15.75
C ILE A 78 -18.53 4.88 15.33
N GLY A 79 -18.06 3.91 16.10
CA GLY A 79 -18.27 2.49 15.89
C GLY A 79 -19.58 1.99 16.50
N ARG A 80 -19.68 0.67 16.62
CA ARG A 80 -20.81 0.01 17.26
C ARG A 80 -20.93 0.48 18.72
N ASP A 81 -22.17 0.54 19.21
CA ASP A 81 -22.48 0.89 20.59
C ASP A 81 -22.06 2.34 20.96
N GLY A 82 -21.90 3.21 19.97
CA GLY A 82 -21.53 4.62 20.18
C GLY A 82 -20.05 4.82 20.54
N ASN A 83 -19.21 3.80 20.41
CA ASN A 83 -17.79 3.92 20.75
C ASN A 83 -17.05 4.84 19.77
N ARG A 84 -16.40 5.88 20.27
CA ARG A 84 -15.65 6.82 19.42
C ARG A 84 -14.19 6.40 19.29
N THR A 85 -13.75 6.22 18.06
CA THR A 85 -12.34 6.02 17.70
C THR A 85 -11.81 7.30 17.04
N PRO A 86 -10.90 8.05 17.68
CA PRO A 86 -10.30 9.24 17.08
C PRO A 86 -9.32 8.89 15.96
N ALA A 87 -9.17 9.81 15.01
CA ALA A 87 -8.04 9.80 14.09
C ALA A 87 -6.72 10.05 14.82
N LEU A 88 -5.62 9.51 14.30
CA LEU A 88 -4.29 9.86 14.77
C LEU A 88 -4.04 11.36 14.51
N PRO A 89 -3.68 12.17 15.52
CA PRO A 89 -3.45 13.59 15.33
C PRO A 89 -2.09 13.83 14.64
N HIS A 90 -2.09 13.86 13.30
CA HIS A 90 -0.87 13.94 12.48
C HIS A 90 0.05 15.11 12.86
N ASP A 91 -0.50 16.30 13.10
CA ASP A 91 0.30 17.48 13.47
C ASP A 91 1.08 17.28 14.77
N LYS A 92 0.48 16.59 15.75
CA LYS A 92 1.14 16.29 17.03
C LYS A 92 2.26 15.28 16.84
N VAL A 93 2.05 14.28 15.98
CA VAL A 93 3.08 13.27 15.66
C VAL A 93 4.25 13.93 14.95
N VAL A 94 4.00 14.76 13.94
CA VAL A 94 5.04 15.52 13.22
C VAL A 94 5.81 16.43 14.18
N ALA A 95 5.11 17.16 15.06
CA ALA A 95 5.77 18.00 16.07
C ALA A 95 6.66 17.18 17.02
N ALA A 96 6.19 16.01 17.47
CA ALA A 96 6.97 15.11 18.32
C ALA A 96 8.21 14.54 17.60
N LEU A 97 8.08 14.18 16.32
CA LEU A 97 9.20 13.68 15.51
C LEU A 97 10.24 14.77 15.24
N LYS A 98 9.80 16.03 14.99
CA LYS A 98 10.69 17.20 14.89
C LYS A 98 11.44 17.46 16.19
N ALA A 99 10.75 17.43 17.33
CA ALA A 99 11.36 17.62 18.65
C ALA A 99 12.43 16.56 18.95
N ARG A 100 12.30 15.36 18.37
CA ARG A 100 13.29 14.28 18.47
C ARG A 100 14.38 14.33 17.40
N GLY A 101 14.33 15.27 16.45
CA GLY A 101 15.29 15.40 15.35
C GLY A 101 15.22 14.26 14.31
N VAL A 102 14.12 13.48 14.29
CA VAL A 102 13.94 12.37 13.34
C VAL A 102 13.60 12.87 11.95
N ILE A 103 12.79 13.93 11.87
CA ILE A 103 12.46 14.63 10.63
C ILE A 103 13.02 16.04 10.69
N ILE A 104 13.71 16.45 9.63
CA ILE A 104 14.24 17.80 9.49
C ILE A 104 13.13 18.67 8.89
N GLY A 105 12.87 19.80 9.53
CA GLY A 105 11.93 20.81 9.07
C GLY A 105 12.44 22.19 9.42
#